data_AF-A0A348FZD9-F1
#
_entry.id   AF-A0A348FZD9-F1
#
_cell.length_a   1.000
_cell.length_b   1.000
_cell.length_c   1.000
_cell.angle_alpha   90.00
_cell.angle_beta   90.00
_cell.angle_gamma   90.00
#
_symmetry.space_group_name_H-M   'P 1'
#
loop_
_entity.id
_entity.type
_entity.pdbx_description
1 polymer ?
#
loop_
_entity_poly.entity_id
_entity_poly.type
_entity_poly.pdbx_seq_one_letter_code
_entity_poly.pdbx_strand_id
1 'polypeptide(L)'
;MSFTEREPNAAVVRAVDIVGTQSALAALCGYSQQAISSAATGLTRPSPDLALAIHFATGGEVGAHEVAPHIWHDARAVPNELPPHLIERRRQRDESRSKPACASKS
;
A
#
# COMPACT_ATOMS: atom_id res chain seq x y z
N MET A 1 6.61 28.11 -12.26
CA MET A 1 6.56 26.86 -11.47
C MET A 1 5.53 25.98 -12.13
N SER A 2 5.95 24.91 -12.80
CA SER A 2 5.04 24.01 -13.50
C SER A 2 4.28 23.19 -12.46
N PHE A 3 2.97 23.43 -12.34
CA PHE A 3 2.09 22.54 -11.60
C PHE A 3 1.95 21.28 -12.46
N THR A 4 2.75 20.26 -12.17
CA THR A 4 2.51 18.95 -12.77
C THR A 4 1.13 18.51 -12.31
N GLU A 5 0.14 18.50 -13.21
CA GLU A 5 -1.18 17.91 -12.98
C GLU A 5 -0.96 16.46 -12.55
N ARG A 6 -1.06 16.22 -11.25
CA ARG A 6 -0.97 14.89 -10.67
C ARG A 6 -2.32 14.24 -10.81
N GLU A 7 -2.43 13.30 -11.73
CA GLU A 7 -3.59 12.44 -11.83
C GLU A 7 -3.66 11.55 -10.58
N PRO A 8 -4.76 11.62 -9.80
CA PRO A 8 -4.93 10.75 -8.65
C PRO A 8 -5.02 9.29 -9.11
N ASN A 9 -4.41 8.39 -8.33
CA ASN A 9 -4.48 6.98 -8.60
C ASN A 9 -5.83 6.42 -8.12
N ALA A 10 -6.81 6.41 -9.02
CA ALA A 10 -8.17 5.97 -8.74
C ALA A 10 -8.25 4.53 -8.16
N ALA A 11 -7.29 3.65 -8.49
CA ALA A 11 -7.25 2.30 -7.93
C ALA A 11 -6.91 2.31 -6.44
N VAL A 12 -5.97 3.16 -6.01
CA VAL A 12 -5.62 3.31 -4.58
C VAL A 12 -6.77 3.95 -3.81
N VAL A 13 -7.47 4.92 -4.40
CA VAL A 13 -8.66 5.54 -3.77
C VAL A 13 -9.74 4.49 -3.55
N ARG A 14 -10.08 3.70 -4.57
CA ARG A 14 -11.04 2.59 -4.44
C ARG A 14 -10.63 1.57 -3.38
N ALA A 15 -9.33 1.22 -3.31
CA ALA A 15 -8.84 0.32 -2.27
C ALA A 15 -9.06 0.89 -0.86
N VAL A 16 -8.93 2.20 -0.68
CA VAL A 16 -9.22 2.88 0.58
C VAL A 16 -10.70 2.83 0.89
N ASP A 17 -11.58 3.01 -0.10
CA ASP A 17 -13.03 2.94 0.08
C ASP A 17 -13.50 1.54 0.50
N ILE A 18 -12.94 0.48 -0.11
CA ILE A 18 -13.22 -0.92 0.23
C ILE A 18 -12.80 -1.23 1.67
N VAL A 19 -11.58 -0.84 2.06
CA VAL A 19 -11.05 -1.07 3.41
C VAL A 19 -11.64 -0.08 4.44
N GLY A 20 -12.22 1.01 3.97
CA GLY A 20 -12.87 2.07 4.74
C GLY A 20 -11.96 3.24 5.12
N THR A 21 -10.68 3.02 5.44
CA THR A 21 -9.76 4.13 5.79
C THR A 21 -8.34 3.92 5.28
N GLN A 22 -7.63 5.03 5.01
CA GLN A 22 -6.22 5.00 4.60
C GLN A 22 -5.32 4.35 5.67
N SER A 23 -5.59 4.60 6.95
CA SER A 23 -4.82 4.04 8.06
C SER A 23 -5.03 2.53 8.19
N ALA A 24 -6.25 2.04 7.97
CA ALA A 24 -6.53 0.60 7.95
C ALA A 24 -5.83 -0.08 6.76
N LEU A 25 -5.93 0.49 5.56
CA LEU A 25 -5.21 -0.01 4.38
C LEU A 25 -3.70 -0.03 4.61
N ALA A 26 -3.14 1.05 5.16
CA ALA A 26 -1.73 1.15 5.50
C ALA A 26 -1.28 0.07 6.51
N ALA A 27 -2.11 -0.22 7.52
CA ALA A 27 -1.85 -1.28 8.49
C ALA A 27 -1.86 -2.67 7.83
N LEU A 28 -2.85 -2.96 6.98
CA LEU A 28 -2.95 -4.21 6.24
C LEU A 28 -1.77 -4.40 5.27
N CYS A 29 -1.37 -3.34 4.57
CA CYS A 29 -0.29 -3.40 3.59
C CYS A 29 1.11 -3.40 4.21
N GLY A 30 1.27 -3.07 5.50
CA GLY A 30 2.59 -2.88 6.09
C GLY A 30 3.30 -1.58 5.67
N TYR A 31 2.53 -0.56 5.21
CA TYR A 31 3.03 0.77 4.84
C TYR A 31 2.54 1.90 5.75
N SER A 32 3.14 3.09 5.67
CA SER A 32 2.65 4.25 6.42
C SER A 32 1.40 4.82 5.74
N GLN A 33 0.52 5.48 6.50
CA GLN A 33 -0.63 6.19 5.93
C GLN A 33 -0.17 7.22 4.89
N GLN A 34 0.97 7.88 5.15
CA GLN A 34 1.55 8.86 4.23
C GLN A 34 1.98 8.22 2.91
N ALA A 35 2.52 6.99 2.91
CA ALA A 35 2.86 6.28 1.68
C ALA A 35 1.60 5.95 0.84
N ILE A 36 0.50 5.57 1.49
CA ILE A 36 -0.79 5.36 0.83
C ILE A 36 -1.31 6.68 0.24
N SER A 37 -1.28 7.77 1.01
CA SER A 37 -1.72 9.09 0.55
C SER A 37 -0.88 9.61 -0.64
N SER A 38 0.44 9.44 -0.59
CA SER A 38 1.33 9.81 -1.70
C SER A 38 1.06 8.98 -2.97
N ALA A 39 0.74 7.70 -2.82
CA ALA A 39 0.35 6.85 -3.95
C ALA A 39 -1.04 7.23 -4.50
N ALA A 40 -2.01 7.51 -3.62
CA ALA A 40 -3.36 7.90 -3.99
C ALA A 40 -3.42 9.25 -4.72
N THR A 41 -2.61 10.22 -4.29
CA THR A 41 -2.53 11.56 -4.89
C THR A 41 -1.64 11.61 -6.13
N GLY A 42 -1.04 10.49 -6.56
CA GLY A 42 -0.09 10.45 -7.67
C GLY A 42 1.23 11.20 -7.39
N LEU A 43 1.50 11.57 -6.14
CA LEU A 43 2.75 12.20 -5.71
C LEU A 43 3.94 11.25 -5.90
N THR A 44 3.74 9.96 -5.64
CA THR A 44 4.75 8.92 -5.80
C THR A 44 4.18 7.78 -6.62
N ARG A 45 4.98 7.25 -7.57
CA ARG A 45 4.62 6.01 -8.28
C ARG A 45 4.64 4.83 -7.30
N PRO A 46 3.56 4.05 -7.19
CA PRO A 46 3.52 2.92 -6.28
C PRO A 46 4.55 1.87 -6.72
N SER A 47 5.37 1.42 -5.77
CA SER A 47 6.29 0.30 -5.97
C SER A 47 5.52 -0.99 -6.22
N PRO A 48 6.12 -2.00 -6.89
CA PRO A 48 5.48 -3.29 -7.12
C PRO A 48 5.00 -3.91 -5.80
N ASP A 49 5.85 -3.86 -4.78
CA ASP A 49 5.55 -4.33 -3.43
C ASP A 49 4.31 -3.67 -2.81
N LEU A 50 4.10 -2.37 -3.04
CA LEU A 50 2.95 -1.65 -2.52
C LEU A 50 1.67 -2.04 -3.26
N ALA A 51 1.74 -2.16 -4.58
CA ALA A 51 0.61 -2.57 -5.40
C ALA A 51 0.15 -4.00 -5.09
N LEU A 52 1.08 -4.93 -4.88
CA LEU A 52 0.76 -6.28 -4.40
C LEU A 52 0.13 -6.23 -3.01
N ALA A 53 0.73 -5.49 -2.08
CA ALA A 53 0.17 -5.36 -0.74
C ALA A 53 -1.29 -4.84 -0.76
N ILE A 54 -1.61 -3.88 -1.61
CA ILE A 54 -2.97 -3.36 -1.80
C ILE A 54 -3.89 -4.41 -2.43
N HIS A 55 -3.42 -5.14 -3.44
CA HIS A 55 -4.19 -6.21 -4.08
C HIS A 55 -4.60 -7.30 -3.07
N PHE A 56 -3.65 -7.78 -2.25
CA PHE A 56 -3.95 -8.77 -1.22
C PHE A 56 -4.74 -8.19 -0.04
N ALA A 57 -4.53 -6.92 0.33
CA ALA A 57 -5.30 -6.27 1.40
C ALA A 57 -6.78 -6.08 1.03
N THR A 58 -7.09 -5.93 -0.25
CA THR A 58 -8.46 -5.83 -0.78
C THR A 58 -9.05 -7.20 -1.16
N GLY A 59 -8.34 -8.30 -0.87
CA GLY A 59 -8.81 -9.64 -1.24
C GLY A 59 -8.89 -9.88 -2.75
N GLY A 60 -8.20 -9.06 -3.55
CA GLY A 60 -8.19 -9.14 -5.01
C GLY A 60 -9.21 -8.24 -5.72
N GLU A 61 -10.03 -7.46 -4.99
CA GLU A 61 -10.98 -6.54 -5.61
C GLU A 61 -10.30 -5.42 -6.41
N VAL A 62 -9.13 -4.96 -5.96
CA VAL A 62 -8.30 -4.01 -6.70
C VAL A 62 -7.11 -4.73 -7.30
N GLY A 63 -6.97 -4.70 -8.62
CA GLY A 63 -5.85 -5.31 -9.31
C GLY A 63 -4.54 -4.56 -9.08
N ALA A 64 -3.43 -5.27 -8.82
CA ALA A 64 -2.11 -4.64 -8.73
C ALA A 64 -1.71 -3.91 -10.04
N HIS A 65 -2.21 -4.40 -11.19
CA HIS A 65 -2.06 -3.76 -12.50
C HIS A 65 -2.80 -2.43 -12.60
N GLU A 66 -3.93 -2.25 -11.91
CA GLU A 66 -4.65 -0.97 -11.87
C GLU A 66 -3.93 0.05 -10.97
N VAL A 67 -3.30 -0.44 -9.90
CA VAL A 67 -2.50 0.39 -8.99
C VAL A 67 -1.20 0.82 -9.65
N ALA A 68 -0.51 -0.11 -10.33
CA ALA A 68 0.78 0.13 -10.96
C ALA A 68 0.80 -0.37 -12.42
N PRO A 69 0.09 0.31 -13.33
CA PRO A 69 0.01 -0.09 -14.75
C PRO A 69 1.34 0.02 -15.50
N HIS A 70 2.30 0.74 -14.92
CA HIS A 70 3.66 0.89 -15.44
C HIS A 70 4.55 -0.33 -15.17
N ILE A 71 4.11 -1.25 -14.29
CA ILE A 71 4.86 -2.45 -13.92
C ILE A 71 4.17 -3.67 -14.51
N TRP A 72 2.85 -3.77 -14.31
CA TRP A 72 2.05 -4.84 -14.88
C TRP A 72 1.11 -4.27 -15.92
N HIS A 73 1.33 -4.66 -17.16
CA HIS A 73 0.45 -4.32 -18.27
C HIS A 73 -0.86 -5.11 -18.24
N ASP A 74 -0.86 -6.31 -17.63
CA ASP A 74 -1.99 -7.23 -17.58
C ASP A 74 -2.20 -7.84 -16.19
N ALA A 75 -3.47 -8.12 -15.86
CA ALA A 75 -3.85 -8.79 -14.62
C ALA A 75 -3.19 -10.18 -14.45
N ARG A 76 -2.91 -10.88 -15.55
CA ARG A 76 -2.25 -12.20 -15.53
C ARG A 76 -0.77 -12.16 -15.16
N ALA A 77 -0.14 -10.98 -15.28
CA ALA A 77 1.25 -10.78 -14.91
C ALA A 77 1.43 -10.54 -13.41
N VAL A 78 0.32 -10.36 -12.67
CA VAL A 78 0.33 -10.19 -11.23
C VAL A 78 0.51 -11.56 -10.57
N PRO A 79 1.52 -11.75 -9.69
CA PRO A 79 1.67 -12.99 -8.94
C PRO A 79 0.43 -13.25 -8.07
N ASN A 80 -0.04 -14.50 -8.09
CA ASN A 80 -1.25 -14.94 -7.37
C ASN A 80 -1.00 -15.17 -5.87
N GLU A 81 0.26 -15.08 -5.43
CA GLU A 81 0.67 -15.23 -4.04
C GLU A 81 1.45 -13.99 -3.57
N LEU A 82 1.23 -13.58 -2.32
CA LEU A 82 1.94 -12.46 -1.73
C LEU A 82 3.40 -12.90 -1.47
N PRO A 83 4.40 -12.19 -1.99
CA PRO A 83 5.79 -12.54 -1.78
C PRO A 83 6.15 -12.68 -0.29
N PRO A 84 6.98 -13.68 0.10
CA PRO A 84 7.29 -13.97 1.49
C PRO A 84 7.97 -12.79 2.21
N HIS A 85 8.74 -11.95 1.49
CA HIS A 85 9.36 -10.76 2.07
C HIS A 85 8.34 -9.70 2.50
N LEU A 86 7.17 -9.62 1.87
CA LEU A 86 6.11 -8.70 2.28
C LEU A 86 5.38 -9.17 3.53
N ILE A 87 5.17 -10.48 3.65
CA ILE A 87 4.65 -11.10 4.87
C ILE A 87 5.56 -10.75 6.05
N GLU A 88 6.87 -10.92 5.85
CA GLU A 88 7.88 -10.65 6.88
C GLU A 88 7.95 -9.17 7.26
N ARG A 89 7.93 -8.24 6.28
CA ARG A 89 7.86 -6.80 6.57
C ARG A 89 6.62 -6.43 7.39
N ARG A 90 5.47 -7.04 7.10
CA ARG A 90 4.24 -6.81 7.86
C ARG A 90 4.39 -7.28 9.30
N ARG A 91 4.94 -8.49 9.52
CA ARG A 91 5.24 -9.04 10.85
C ARG A 91 6.18 -8.15 11.66
N GLN A 92 7.30 -7.74 11.08
CA GLN A 92 8.31 -6.90 11.74
C GLN A 92 7.72 -5.56 12.22
N ARG A 93 6.78 -4.99 11.46
CA ARG A 93 6.09 -3.76 11.86
C ARG A 93 5.11 -3.96 13.00
N ASP A 94 4.31 -5.02 12.97
CA ASP A 94 3.42 -5.36 14.08
C ASP A 94 4.23 -5.55 15.36
N GLU A 95 5.35 -6.28 15.29
CA GLU A 95 6.26 -6.47 16.42
C GLU A 95 6.90 -5.15 16.91
N SER A 96 7.30 -4.27 15.98
CA SER A 96 7.82 -2.94 16.33
C SER A 96 6.78 -2.05 17.01
N ARG A 97 5.50 -2.23 16.68
CA ARG A 97 4.37 -1.49 17.29
C ARG A 97 3.96 -2.06 18.64
N SER A 98 4.26 -3.33 18.90
CA SER A 98 3.95 -4.05 20.14
C SER A 98 4.97 -3.82 21.26
N LYS A 99 6.15 -3.24 20.97
CA LYS A 99 7.09 -2.82 22.02
C LYS A 99 6.55 -1.57 22.72
N PRO A 100 6.21 -1.61 24.02
CA PRO A 100 5.74 -0.43 24.73
C PRO A 100 6.87 0.59 24.83
N ALA A 101 6.62 1.81 24.38
CA ALA A 101 7.43 2.97 24.67
C ALA A 101 7.24 3.38 26.16
N CYS A 102 7.65 2.52 27.08
CA CYS A 102 7.78 2.86 28.50
C CYS A 102 9.27 2.82 28.86
N ALA A 103 9.95 3.93 28.62
CA ALA A 103 11.18 4.27 29.31
C ALA A 103 11.14 5.76 29.65
N SER A 104 10.17 6.12 30.49
CA SER A 104 10.20 7.36 31.26
C SER A 104 11.44 7.28 32.17
N LYS A 105 12.54 7.92 31.76
CA LYS A 105 13.66 8.16 32.66
C LYS A 105 13.26 9.31 33.59
N SER A 106 12.89 8.97 34.81
CA SER A 106 12.85 9.89 35.96
C SER A 106 14.27 10.22 36.43
#